data_AF-A0A2A2KF30-F1
#
_entry.id   AF-A0A2A2KF30-F1
#
_cell.length_a   1.000
_cell.length_b   1.000
_cell.length_c   1.000
_cell.angle_alpha   90.00
_cell.angle_beta   90.00
_cell.angle_gamma   90.00
#
_symmetry.space_group_name_H-M   'P 1'
#
loop_
_entity.id
_entity.type
_entity.pdbx_description
1 polymer ?
#
loop_
_entity_poly.entity_id
_entity_poly.type
_entity_poly.pdbx_seq_one_letter_code
_entity_poly.pdbx_strand_id
1 'polypeptide(L)' 'MEPSARDEGALCRLRQLDHVYLEGPSKHDHAMSFETLIDTLICLFDECQNSTLRKERCISEFVESASLPFSL' A
#
# COMPACT_ATOMS: atom_id res chain seq x y z
N MET A 1 21.82 -15.06 16.16
CA MET A 1 20.77 -16.00 15.69
C MET A 1 20.81 -15.90 14.19
N GLU A 2 21.41 -16.90 13.54
CA GLU A 2 21.57 -16.89 12.08
C GLU A 2 20.20 -17.03 11.41
N PRO A 3 19.89 -16.25 10.36
CA PRO A 3 18.63 -16.36 9.64
C PRO A 3 18.47 -17.77 9.08
N SER A 4 17.27 -18.34 9.22
CA SER A 4 16.95 -19.63 8.61
C SER A 4 17.02 -19.51 7.09
N ALA A 5 17.33 -20.61 6.36
CA ALA A 5 17.31 -20.61 4.89
C ALA A 5 15.95 -20.15 4.29
N ARG A 6 14.86 -20.29 5.06
CA ARG A 6 13.54 -19.74 4.69
C ARG A 6 13.49 -18.21 4.79
N ASP A 7 14.17 -17.64 5.78
CA ASP A 7 14.27 -16.21 6.00
C ASP A 7 15.15 -15.56 4.93
N GLU A 8 16.26 -16.21 4.53
CA GLU A 8 17.08 -15.76 3.40
C GLU A 8 16.30 -15.70 2.09
N GLY A 9 15.50 -16.74 1.80
CA GLY A 9 14.62 -16.74 0.64
C GLY A 9 13.58 -15.61 0.67
N ALA A 10 13.03 -15.28 1.85
CA ALA A 10 12.11 -14.15 2.01
C ALA A 10 12.80 -12.80 1.81
N LEU A 11 14.00 -12.62 2.37
CA LEU A 11 14.80 -11.40 2.20
C LEU A 11 15.19 -11.15 0.74
N CYS A 12 15.55 -12.21 0.00
CA CYS A 12 15.82 -12.09 -1.43
C CYS A 12 14.61 -11.59 -2.22
N ARG A 13 13.40 -12.10 -1.92
CA ARG A 13 12.17 -11.62 -2.58
C ARG A 13 11.83 -10.18 -2.21
N LEU A 14 12.05 -9.77 -0.96
CA LEU A 14 11.85 -8.38 -0.54
C LEU A 14 12.80 -7.43 -1.28
N ARG A 15 14.09 -7.79 -1.40
CA ARG A 15 15.06 -7.00 -2.18
C ARG A 15 14.69 -6.88 -3.66
N GLN A 16 14.10 -7.93 -4.24
CA GLN A 16 13.60 -7.89 -5.62
C GLN A 16 12.41 -6.93 -5.74
N LEU A 17 11.49 -6.96 -4.77
CA LEU A 17 10.35 -6.04 -4.75
C LEU A 17 10.79 -4.58 -4.61
N ASP A 18 11.75 -4.31 -3.71
CA ASP A 18 12.33 -2.97 -3.54
C ASP A 18 12.92 -2.46 -4.85
N HIS A 19 13.67 -3.31 -5.56
CA HIS A 19 14.24 -2.96 -6.85
C HIS A 19 13.15 -2.59 -7.87
N VAL A 20 12.08 -3.39 -7.96
CA VAL A 20 10.96 -3.14 -8.88
C VAL A 20 10.33 -1.75 -8.65
N TYR A 21 10.10 -1.37 -7.40
CA TYR A 21 9.48 -0.08 -7.09
C TYR A 21 10.46 1.11 -7.18
N LEU A 22 11.76 0.90 -6.96
CA LEU A 22 12.79 1.93 -7.18
C LEU A 22 12.98 2.25 -8.67
N GLU A 23 12.85 1.24 -9.53
CA GLU A 23 12.97 1.38 -10.99
C GLU A 23 11.67 1.87 -11.64
N GLY A 24 10.53 1.51 -11.05
CA GLY A 24 9.21 2.01 -11.40
C GLY A 24 8.66 1.52 -12.75
N PRO A 25 7.48 2.02 -13.16
CA PRO A 25 6.77 1.56 -14.36
C PRO A 25 7.55 1.74 -15.66
N SER A 26 8.52 2.65 -15.71
CA SER A 26 9.34 2.88 -16.90
C SER A 26 10.24 1.70 -17.28
N LYS A 27 10.56 0.85 -16.30
CA LYS A 27 11.41 -0.34 -16.47
C LYS A 27 10.69 -1.65 -16.15
N HIS A 28 9.60 -1.57 -15.39
CA HIS A 28 8.79 -2.72 -15.00
C HIS A 28 7.31 -2.45 -15.26
N ASP A 29 6.77 -2.99 -16.35
CA ASP A 29 5.39 -2.74 -16.81
C ASP A 29 4.28 -3.09 -15.79
N HIS A 30 4.62 -3.89 -14.76
CA HIS A 30 3.70 -4.29 -13.68
C HIS A 30 3.88 -3.47 -12.41
N ALA A 31 4.91 -2.61 -12.33
CA ALA A 31 5.11 -1.72 -11.21
C ALA A 31 4.12 -0.55 -11.32
N MET A 32 3.37 -0.29 -10.25
CA MET A 32 2.53 0.90 -10.17
C MET A 32 3.40 2.10 -9.77
N SER A 33 3.16 3.25 -10.38
CA SER A 33 3.80 4.49 -9.96
C SER A 33 3.32 4.89 -8.56
N PHE A 34 4.11 5.72 -7.87
CA PHE A 34 3.69 6.27 -6.58
C PHE A 34 2.42 7.14 -6.69
N GLU A 35 2.29 7.87 -7.81
CA GLU A 35 1.08 8.64 -8.14
C GLU A 35 -0.14 7.72 -8.22
N THR A 36 -0.04 6.62 -8.97
CA THR A 36 -1.13 5.63 -9.08
C THR A 36 -1.50 5.00 -7.74
N LEU A 37 -0.53 4.74 -6.86
CA LEU A 37 -0.80 4.21 -5.52
C LEU A 37 -1.54 5.23 -4.64
N ILE A 38 -1.18 6.51 -4.73
CA ILE A 38 -1.88 7.60 -4.03
C ILE A 38 -3.30 7.76 -4.59
N ASP A 39 -3.47 7.79 -5.91
CA ASP A 39 -4.79 7.86 -6.54
C ASP A 39 -5.68 6.70 -6.08
N THR A 40 -5.12 5.48 -6.03
CA THR A 40 -5.83 4.30 -5.53
C THR A 40 -6.25 4.45 -4.07
N LEU A 41 -5.36 5.00 -3.21
CA LEU A 41 -5.68 5.26 -1.80
C LEU A 41 -6.80 6.29 -1.64
N ILE A 42 -6.77 7.37 -2.44
CA ILE A 42 -7.80 8.40 -2.44
C ILE A 42 -9.14 7.83 -2.91
N CYS A 43 -9.16 7.08 -4.02
CA CYS A 43 -10.37 6.42 -4.51
C CYS A 43 -10.96 5.47 -3.47
N LEU A 44 -10.11 4.66 -2.81
CA LEU A 44 -10.57 3.76 -1.75
C LEU A 44 -11.15 4.55 -0.56
N PHE A 45 -10.50 5.62 -0.15
CA PHE A 45 -10.98 6.47 0.93
C PHE A 45 -12.36 7.08 0.62
N ASP A 46 -12.54 7.63 -0.58
CA ASP A 46 -13.81 8.24 -1.00
C ASP A 46 -14.96 7.21 -1.01
N GLU A 47 -14.73 6.02 -1.56
CA GLU A 47 -15.70 4.93 -1.56
C GLU A 47 -16.03 4.42 -0.13
N CYS A 48 -15.02 4.32 0.74
CA CYS A 48 -15.21 3.93 2.13
C CYS A 48 -15.92 4.99 2.96
N GLN A 49 -15.70 6.28 2.67
CA GLN A 49 -16.38 7.41 3.30
C GLN A 49 -17.87 7.44 2.95
N ASN A 50 -18.18 7.25 1.67
CA ASN A 50 -19.52 7.50 1.15
C ASN A 50 -20.42 6.25 1.11
N SER A 51 -19.87 5.05 1.31
CA SER A 51 -20.65 3.81 1.31
C SER A 51 -21.23 3.43 2.68
N THR A 52 -22.20 2.50 2.67
CA THR A 52 -22.75 1.89 3.89
C THR A 52 -21.71 1.08 4.68
N LEU A 53 -20.59 0.72 4.03
CA LEU A 53 -19.46 0.02 4.67
C LEU A 53 -18.82 0.87 5.78
N ARG A 54 -18.96 2.20 5.77
CA ARG A 54 -18.46 3.06 6.85
C ARG A 54 -18.94 2.62 8.23
N LYS A 55 -20.11 1.96 8.33
CA LYS A 55 -20.65 1.47 9.61
C LYS A 55 -19.86 0.28 10.16
N GLU A 56 -19.11 -0.44 9.32
CA GLU A 56 -18.21 -1.50 9.76
C GLU A 56 -17.04 -0.89 10.51
N ARG A 57 -16.76 -1.44 11.70
CA ARG A 57 -15.74 -0.91 12.61
C ARG A 57 -14.38 -0.75 11.94
N CYS A 58 -13.94 -1.77 11.18
CA CYS A 58 -12.68 -1.75 10.45
C CYS A 58 -12.59 -0.59 9.45
N ILE A 59 -13.68 -0.34 8.71
CA ILE A 59 -13.73 0.71 7.70
C ILE A 59 -13.80 2.09 8.35
N SER A 60 -14.59 2.25 9.43
CA SER A 60 -14.60 3.46 10.25
C SER A 60 -13.21 3.81 10.79
N GLU A 61 -12.50 2.84 11.38
CA GLU A 61 -11.15 3.03 11.92
C GLU A 61 -10.14 3.41 10.81
N PHE A 62 -10.21 2.76 9.64
CA PHE A 62 -9.40 3.12 8.48
C PHE A 62 -9.63 4.57 8.05
N VAL A 63 -10.90 4.93 7.84
CA VAL A 63 -11.33 6.27 7.47
C VAL A 63 -10.82 7.32 8.45
N GLU A 64 -10.96 7.07 9.76
CA GLU A 64 -10.54 8.01 10.79
C GLU A 64 -9.02 8.20 10.76
N SER A 65 -8.27 7.09 10.66
CA SER A 65 -6.81 7.11 10.58
C SER A 65 -6.31 7.84 9.34
N ALA A 66 -6.98 7.67 8.19
CA ALA A 66 -6.60 8.29 6.92
C ALA A 66 -7.00 9.77 6.85
N SER A 67 -8.04 10.19 7.58
CA SER A 67 -8.49 11.60 7.60
C SER A 67 -7.49 12.54 8.29
N LEU A 68 -6.78 12.05 9.32
CA LEU A 68 -5.80 12.84 10.07
C LEU A 68 -4.60 13.34 9.24
N PRO A 69 -3.91 12.52 8.42
CA PRO A 69 -2.78 12.96 7.61
C PRO A 69 -3.13 13.89 6.43
N PHE A 70 -4.39 13.99 6.01
CA PHE A 70 -4.82 14.91 4.93
C PHE A 70 -5.43 16.23 5.44
N SER A 71 -5.59 16.40 6.76
CA SER A 71 -6.20 17.59 7.38
C SER A 71 -5.18 18.63 7.89
N LEU A 72 -3.90 18.51 7.52
CA LEU A 72 -2.81 19.46 7.83
C LEU A 72 -2.45 20.33 6.63
#